data_AF-A0ABC8WDJ7-F1
#
_entry.id   AF-A0ABC8WDJ7-F1
#
_cell.length_a   1.000
_cell.length_b   1.000
_cell.length_c   1.000
_cell.angle_alpha   90.00
_cell.angle_beta   90.00
_cell.angle_gamma   90.00
#
_symmetry.space_group_name_H-M   'P 1'
#
loop_
_entity.id
_entity.type
_entity.pdbx_description
1 polymer ?
#
loop_
_entity_poly.entity_id
_entity_poly.type
_entity_poly.pdbx_seq_one_letter_code
_entity_poly.pdbx_strand_id
1 'polypeptide(L)'
;MTAGMTAGSPPSSPPSQGGSQVCSPPRQSLRKRGSTKDSVGLYAVQCYKCYKWRMVPTKEEFETLRENFMEDPWFCSRRQDCSCDDPADLEYDNTRVWVMDKPNIPKPPPETERLVIMRRDFTKMDTYYVMPNGKRARCAGDVDKFLEAFPEYKDRISTSDFNFAPPKIVEETVSHNPSWIAAKAKKQDKADASSAQK
;
A
#
# COMPACT_ATOMS: atom_id res chain seq x y z
N MET A 1 23.08 39.80 -51.67
CA MET A 1 23.09 39.41 -50.25
C MET A 1 23.44 37.94 -50.20
N THR A 2 24.67 37.69 -49.75
CA THR A 2 25.43 36.45 -49.46
C THR A 2 24.66 35.43 -48.61
N ALA A 3 24.97 34.13 -48.52
CA ALA A 3 25.79 33.10 -49.20
C ALA A 3 25.33 31.76 -48.54
N GLY A 4 25.17 30.62 -49.23
CA GLY A 4 26.20 29.61 -49.52
C GLY A 4 26.61 28.80 -48.25
N MET A 5 26.75 27.48 -48.17
CA MET A 5 26.96 26.37 -49.12
C MET A 5 26.83 25.03 -48.35
N THR A 6 26.78 23.92 -49.10
CA THR A 6 26.69 22.52 -48.67
C THR A 6 28.05 21.82 -48.45
N ALA A 7 28.00 20.66 -47.78
CA ALA A 7 28.73 19.39 -48.05
C ALA A 7 29.74 18.87 -46.98
N GLY A 8 29.68 17.55 -46.73
CA GLY A 8 30.79 16.74 -46.20
C GLY A 8 30.41 15.62 -45.21
N SER A 9 30.57 14.35 -45.62
CA SER A 9 30.71 13.15 -44.77
C SER A 9 32.10 12.52 -45.07
N PRO A 10 32.56 11.43 -44.43
CA PRO A 10 32.81 11.05 -43.02
C PRO A 10 34.33 10.64 -42.88
N PRO A 11 34.81 9.56 -42.19
CA PRO A 11 34.65 9.02 -40.82
C PRO A 11 36.01 8.95 -40.04
N SER A 12 36.00 8.24 -38.90
CA SER A 12 37.12 7.55 -38.20
C SER A 12 37.59 8.13 -36.86
N SER A 13 37.47 7.30 -35.82
CA SER A 13 38.16 7.46 -34.53
C SER A 13 38.93 6.18 -34.24
N PRO A 14 40.21 6.25 -33.80
CA PRO A 14 41.04 5.09 -33.47
C PRO A 14 40.87 4.63 -32.00
N PRO A 15 41.39 3.44 -31.64
CA PRO A 15 41.37 2.91 -30.28
C PRO A 15 42.57 3.42 -29.48
N SER A 16 42.43 3.53 -28.15
CA SER A 16 43.61 3.49 -27.28
C SER A 16 43.26 3.02 -25.86
N GLN A 17 44.11 2.11 -25.38
CA GLN A 17 44.12 1.51 -24.05
C GLN A 17 44.88 2.43 -23.08
N GLY A 18 44.61 2.33 -21.77
CA GLY A 18 45.47 2.92 -20.75
C GLY A 18 44.76 3.05 -19.41
N GLY A 19 45.08 2.16 -18.47
CA GLY A 19 44.38 2.02 -17.20
C GLY A 19 44.75 3.04 -16.12
N SER A 20 43.91 3.08 -15.09
CA SER A 20 44.35 3.31 -13.72
C SER A 20 43.30 2.75 -12.76
N GLN A 21 43.77 1.81 -11.96
CA GLN A 21 43.13 1.19 -10.82
C GLN A 21 42.88 2.24 -9.74
N VAL A 22 41.62 2.40 -9.32
CA VAL A 22 41.30 3.02 -8.03
C VAL A 22 40.14 2.26 -7.40
N CYS A 23 40.35 1.83 -6.15
CA CYS A 23 39.46 0.99 -5.36
C CYS A 23 38.13 1.68 -5.03
N SER A 24 37.07 0.86 -5.02
CA SER A 24 35.67 1.17 -4.79
C SER A 24 35.35 1.85 -3.45
N PRO A 25 34.16 2.47 -3.33
CA PRO A 25 33.28 2.23 -2.20
C PRO A 25 32.10 1.34 -2.62
N PRO A 26 31.56 0.53 -1.70
CA PRO A 26 30.45 -0.35 -1.99
C PRO A 26 29.23 0.47 -2.40
N ARG A 27 28.64 0.10 -3.54
CA ARG A 27 27.34 0.57 -4.01
C ARG A 27 26.30 0.10 -2.98
N GLN A 28 26.16 0.85 -1.89
CA GLN A 28 24.99 0.72 -1.04
C GLN A 28 23.83 1.05 -1.96
N SER A 29 23.10 0.02 -2.41
CA SER A 29 21.76 0.22 -2.90
C SER A 29 21.06 0.96 -1.76
N LEU A 30 20.85 2.26 -1.89
CA LEU A 30 19.80 2.92 -1.14
C LEU A 30 18.52 2.23 -1.61
N ARG A 31 18.20 1.10 -0.97
CA ARG A 31 16.86 0.57 -0.95
C ARG A 31 16.08 1.69 -0.29
N LYS A 32 15.57 2.57 -1.14
CA LYS A 32 14.81 3.76 -0.78
C LYS A 32 13.68 3.24 0.11
N ARG A 33 13.86 3.43 1.43
CA ARG A 33 13.06 2.84 2.50
C ARG A 33 11.60 3.01 2.12
N GLY A 34 10.81 1.95 2.23
CA GLY A 34 9.37 2.01 1.96
C GLY A 34 8.74 3.18 2.72
N SER A 35 7.65 3.74 2.20
CA SER A 35 6.97 4.90 2.79
C SER A 35 6.80 4.72 4.29
N THR A 36 7.09 5.77 5.07
CA THR A 36 6.88 5.77 6.51
C THR A 36 5.49 6.28 6.89
N LYS A 37 4.59 6.52 5.94
CA LYS A 37 3.25 7.03 6.23
C LYS A 37 2.19 6.05 5.72
N ASP A 38 1.04 6.06 6.38
CA ASP A 38 -0.16 5.40 5.91
C ASP A 38 -0.44 5.82 4.46
N SER A 39 -0.75 4.86 3.59
CA SER A 39 -1.05 5.12 2.18
C SER A 39 -2.53 5.37 1.95
N VAL A 40 -3.39 5.18 2.95
CA VAL A 40 -4.81 5.46 2.88
C VAL A 40 -5.05 6.95 3.07
N GLY A 41 -5.71 7.58 2.08
CA GLY A 41 -6.02 9.02 2.10
C GLY A 41 -7.47 9.36 2.43
N LEU A 42 -8.39 8.39 2.28
CA LEU A 42 -9.82 8.56 2.52
C LEU A 42 -10.38 7.25 3.09
N TYR A 43 -11.37 7.37 3.96
CA TYR A 43 -12.10 6.23 4.51
C TYR A 43 -13.54 6.28 4.07
N ALA A 44 -14.11 5.10 3.80
CA ALA A 44 -15.47 4.98 3.30
C ALA A 44 -16.15 3.72 3.84
N VAL A 45 -17.46 3.80 3.99
CA VAL A 45 -18.32 2.67 4.34
C VAL A 45 -19.42 2.54 3.30
N GLN A 46 -19.81 1.31 2.97
CA GLN A 46 -20.91 1.07 2.06
C GLN A 46 -22.22 0.93 2.84
N CYS A 47 -23.26 1.63 2.39
CA CYS A 47 -24.60 1.43 2.93
C CYS A 47 -25.14 0.05 2.56
N TYR A 48 -25.61 -0.71 3.54
CA TYR A 48 -26.17 -2.05 3.31
C TYR A 48 -27.52 -2.04 2.57
N LYS A 49 -28.24 -0.91 2.54
CA LYS A 49 -29.54 -0.76 1.88
C LYS A 49 -29.44 -0.29 0.42
N CYS A 50 -28.71 0.80 0.18
CA CYS A 50 -28.63 1.41 -1.15
C CYS A 50 -27.29 1.19 -1.87
N TYR A 51 -26.32 0.53 -1.20
CA TYR A 51 -25.00 0.22 -1.73
C TYR A 51 -24.12 1.43 -2.13
N LYS A 52 -24.55 2.65 -1.80
CA LYS A 52 -23.77 3.89 -1.99
C LYS A 52 -22.65 3.96 -0.96
N TRP A 53 -21.51 4.50 -1.39
CA TRP A 53 -20.35 4.75 -0.53
C TRP A 53 -20.48 6.09 0.18
N ARG A 54 -20.25 6.06 1.49
CA ARG A 54 -20.30 7.22 2.37
C ARG A 54 -18.93 7.47 2.96
N MET A 55 -18.50 8.73 2.96
CA MET A 55 -17.22 9.10 3.54
C MET A 55 -17.28 8.97 5.05
N VAL A 56 -16.22 8.40 5.61
CA VAL A 56 -16.00 8.33 7.05
C VAL A 56 -14.94 9.37 7.41
N PRO A 57 -15.26 10.40 8.22
CA PRO A 57 -14.37 11.53 8.47
C PRO A 57 -13.03 11.16 9.10
N THR A 58 -13.01 10.12 9.94
CA THR A 58 -11.82 9.75 10.72
C THR A 58 -11.48 8.27 10.56
N LYS A 59 -10.18 7.97 10.70
CA LYS A 59 -9.67 6.60 10.74
C LYS A 59 -10.28 5.79 11.88
N GLU A 60 -10.38 6.37 13.07
CA GLU A 60 -10.92 5.71 14.27
C GLU A 60 -12.39 5.30 14.09
N GLU A 61 -13.21 6.17 13.51
CA GLU A 61 -14.60 5.84 13.18
C GLU A 61 -14.65 4.71 12.14
N PHE A 62 -13.82 4.76 11.10
CA PHE A 62 -13.74 3.69 10.10
C PHE A 62 -13.34 2.35 10.72
N GLU A 63 -12.36 2.34 11.63
CA GLU A 63 -11.94 1.12 12.32
C GLU A 63 -13.05 0.56 13.23
N THR A 64 -13.86 1.42 13.85
CA THR A 64 -15.06 1.04 14.61
C THR A 64 -16.10 0.35 13.72
N LEU A 65 -16.37 0.94 12.56
CA LEU A 65 -17.32 0.39 11.60
C LEU A 65 -16.83 -0.95 11.03
N ARG A 66 -15.53 -1.04 10.72
CA ARG A 66 -14.91 -2.24 10.15
C ARG A 66 -14.95 -3.43 11.12
N GLU A 67 -14.66 -3.19 12.39
CA GLU A 67 -14.57 -4.22 13.42
C GLU A 67 -15.87 -5.03 13.55
N ASN A 68 -17.02 -4.35 13.46
CA ASN A 68 -18.33 -4.96 13.68
C ASN A 68 -19.17 -5.08 12.40
N PHE A 69 -18.60 -4.84 11.21
CA PHE A 69 -19.37 -4.64 9.98
C PHE A 69 -20.34 -5.80 9.64
N MET A 70 -19.98 -7.05 9.92
CA MET A 70 -20.87 -8.19 9.64
C MET A 70 -22.02 -8.32 10.63
N GLU A 71 -21.83 -7.90 11.88
CA GLU A 71 -22.83 -8.00 12.95
C GLU A 71 -23.71 -6.75 13.00
N ASP A 72 -23.11 -5.60 12.70
CA ASP A 72 -23.74 -4.28 12.73
C ASP A 72 -23.52 -3.53 11.40
N PRO A 73 -24.21 -3.95 10.30
CA PRO A 73 -24.04 -3.32 8.99
C PRO A 73 -24.41 -1.84 9.00
N TRP A 74 -23.69 -1.04 8.22
CA TRP A 74 -23.90 0.42 8.21
C TRP A 74 -25.07 0.84 7.28
N PHE A 75 -25.89 1.81 7.74
CA PHE A 75 -27.02 2.36 7.00
C PHE A 75 -26.95 3.90 6.96
N CYS A 76 -27.38 4.52 5.85
CA CYS A 76 -27.36 5.99 5.70
C CYS A 76 -28.09 6.70 6.84
N SER A 77 -29.19 6.11 7.33
CA SER A 77 -30.01 6.64 8.43
C SER A 77 -29.28 6.75 9.78
N ARG A 78 -28.06 6.19 9.92
CA ARG A 78 -27.23 6.41 11.11
C ARG A 78 -26.72 7.85 11.21
N ARG A 79 -26.57 8.53 10.07
CA ARG A 79 -26.17 9.92 9.98
C ARG A 79 -27.41 10.79 9.83
N GLN A 80 -27.50 11.86 10.62
CA GLN A 80 -28.64 12.78 10.58
C GLN A 80 -28.69 13.60 9.27
N ASP A 81 -27.54 13.75 8.62
CA ASP A 81 -27.32 14.53 7.40
C ASP A 81 -27.28 13.68 6.12
N CYS A 82 -27.74 12.43 6.17
CA CYS A 82 -27.60 11.48 5.07
C CYS A 82 -28.80 10.53 4.95
N SER A 83 -29.30 10.36 3.73
CA SER A 83 -30.35 9.42 3.34
C SER A 83 -29.86 8.46 2.25
N CYS A 84 -30.62 7.39 2.02
CA CYS A 84 -30.41 6.52 0.86
C CYS A 84 -30.73 7.21 -0.47
N ASP A 85 -31.53 8.28 -0.45
CA ASP A 85 -31.91 9.03 -1.65
C ASP A 85 -30.81 10.00 -2.09
N ASP A 86 -29.99 10.48 -1.15
CA ASP A 86 -28.89 11.39 -1.45
C ASP A 86 -27.84 10.74 -2.37
N PRO A 87 -27.18 11.52 -3.26
CA PRO A 87 -26.06 11.06 -4.06
C PRO A 87 -24.96 10.46 -3.19
N ALA A 88 -24.18 9.51 -3.70
CA ALA A 88 -23.06 8.94 -2.96
C ALA A 88 -22.00 10.00 -2.67
N ASP A 89 -21.31 9.90 -1.52
CA ASP A 89 -20.22 10.82 -1.17
C ASP A 89 -18.98 10.51 -2.02
N LEU A 90 -18.84 9.23 -2.40
CA LEU A 90 -17.79 8.72 -3.27
C LEU A 90 -18.41 7.87 -4.38
N GLU A 91 -18.08 8.21 -5.61
CA GLU A 91 -18.40 7.36 -6.76
C GLU A 91 -17.36 6.25 -6.87
N TYR A 92 -17.84 5.03 -7.10
CA TYR A 92 -16.98 3.88 -7.33
C TYR A 92 -16.45 3.94 -8.76
N ASP A 93 -15.25 4.49 -8.92
CA ASP A 93 -14.58 4.70 -10.19
C ASP A 93 -13.07 4.34 -10.14
N ASN A 94 -12.40 4.51 -11.28
CA ASN A 94 -10.97 4.26 -11.42
C ASN A 94 -10.10 5.51 -11.22
N THR A 95 -10.67 6.62 -10.71
CA THR A 95 -9.88 7.85 -10.45
C THR A 95 -8.99 7.69 -9.22
N ARG A 96 -9.26 6.68 -8.39
CA ARG A 96 -8.54 6.36 -7.16
C ARG A 96 -8.35 4.87 -7.06
N VAL A 97 -7.36 4.46 -6.27
CA VAL A 97 -7.17 3.04 -5.95
C VAL A 97 -8.08 2.67 -4.80
N TRP A 98 -8.98 1.73 -5.03
CA TRP A 98 -9.84 1.18 -3.99
C TRP A 98 -9.17 0.00 -3.33
N VAL A 99 -9.25 -0.04 -2.00
CA VAL A 99 -8.81 -1.19 -1.21
C VAL A 99 -9.89 -1.55 -0.19
N MET A 100 -10.08 -2.85 0.03
CA MET A 100 -11.12 -3.37 0.91
C MET A 100 -10.49 -4.26 1.96
N ASP A 101 -10.64 -3.89 3.21
CA ASP A 101 -10.29 -4.74 4.33
C ASP A 101 -11.17 -6.01 4.32
N LYS A 102 -10.66 -7.10 4.90
CA LYS A 102 -11.55 -8.21 5.26
C LYS A 102 -12.53 -7.72 6.33
N PRO A 103 -13.76 -8.26 6.38
CA PRO A 103 -14.67 -7.96 7.47
C PRO A 103 -14.06 -8.35 8.82
N ASN A 104 -14.48 -7.63 9.87
CA ASN A 104 -14.16 -7.91 11.28
C ASN A 104 -12.65 -7.92 11.59
N ILE A 105 -11.91 -7.02 10.96
CA ILE A 105 -10.54 -6.72 11.42
C ILE A 105 -10.67 -5.83 12.66
N PRO A 106 -10.13 -6.26 13.82
CA PRO A 106 -10.27 -5.53 15.08
C PRO A 106 -9.58 -4.17 15.01
N LYS A 107 -9.95 -3.27 15.91
CA LYS A 107 -9.19 -2.04 16.13
C LYS A 107 -7.76 -2.35 16.57
N PRO A 108 -6.79 -1.48 16.25
CA PRO A 108 -5.48 -1.57 16.88
C PRO A 108 -5.62 -1.48 18.41
N PRO A 109 -4.82 -2.24 19.20
CA PRO A 109 -4.76 -2.09 20.65
C PRO A 109 -4.43 -0.65 21.07
N PRO A 110 -4.80 -0.23 22.30
CA PRO A 110 -4.46 1.09 22.82
C PRO A 110 -2.96 1.41 22.68
N GLU A 111 -2.66 2.68 22.40
CA GLU A 111 -1.29 3.19 22.20
C GLU A 111 -0.54 2.56 21.00
N THR A 112 -1.26 1.83 20.14
CA THR A 112 -0.75 1.35 18.86
C THR A 112 -1.51 1.97 17.70
N GLU A 113 -0.88 2.01 16.53
CA GLU A 113 -1.53 2.49 15.31
C GLU A 113 -1.36 1.49 14.17
N ARG A 114 -2.46 1.05 13.56
CA ARG A 114 -2.42 0.24 12.33
C ARG A 114 -2.07 1.11 11.14
N LEU A 115 -1.02 0.78 10.39
CA LEU A 115 -0.66 1.45 9.14
C LEU A 115 -0.83 0.50 7.96
N VAL A 116 -1.40 0.99 6.87
CA VAL A 116 -1.49 0.24 5.61
C VAL A 116 -0.66 0.92 4.55
N ILE A 117 0.26 0.19 3.93
CA ILE A 117 1.24 0.77 3.01
C ILE A 117 1.12 0.14 1.63
N MET A 118 0.90 0.98 0.61
CA MET A 118 0.88 0.57 -0.78
C MET A 118 2.29 0.25 -1.27
N ARG A 119 2.46 -0.91 -1.92
CA ARG A 119 3.71 -1.19 -2.64
C ARG A 119 3.80 -0.33 -3.90
N ARG A 120 5.03 0.01 -4.31
CA ARG A 120 5.27 0.85 -5.50
C ARG A 120 4.72 0.27 -6.79
N ASP A 121 4.61 -1.04 -6.87
CA ASP A 121 4.09 -1.77 -8.02
C ASP A 121 2.56 -1.93 -7.98
N PHE A 122 1.89 -1.38 -6.96
CA PHE A 122 0.46 -1.49 -6.71
C PHE A 122 -0.04 -2.92 -6.58
N THR A 123 0.83 -3.94 -6.49
CA THR A 123 0.42 -5.35 -6.53
C THR A 123 -0.22 -5.84 -5.24
N LYS A 124 0.18 -5.24 -4.12
CA LYS A 124 -0.24 -5.59 -2.76
C LYS A 124 -0.10 -4.39 -1.83
N MET A 125 -0.87 -4.45 -0.75
CA MET A 125 -0.62 -3.64 0.43
C MET A 125 0.06 -4.47 1.52
N ASP A 126 0.78 -3.79 2.41
CA ASP A 126 1.40 -4.36 3.59
C ASP A 126 0.82 -3.68 4.85
N THR A 127 0.43 -4.47 5.84
CA THR A 127 -0.09 -3.98 7.14
C THR A 127 1.02 -3.97 8.17
N TYR A 128 1.12 -2.88 8.92
CA TYR A 128 2.06 -2.68 10.02
C TYR A 128 1.31 -2.18 11.25
N TYR A 129 1.91 -2.34 12.42
CA TYR A 129 1.47 -1.62 13.61
C TYR A 129 2.64 -0.81 14.15
N VAL A 130 2.39 0.47 14.46
CA VAL A 130 3.31 1.29 15.25
C VAL A 130 3.09 0.92 16.70
N MET A 131 4.13 0.39 17.34
CA MET A 131 4.14 0.03 18.75
C MET A 131 4.36 1.29 19.60
N PRO A 132 4.09 1.25 20.93
CA PRO A 132 4.21 2.41 21.82
C PRO A 132 5.61 3.05 21.83
N ASN A 133 6.65 2.29 21.52
CA ASN A 133 8.03 2.79 21.37
C ASN A 133 8.32 3.44 19.99
N GLY A 134 7.31 3.62 19.14
CA GLY A 134 7.41 4.18 17.79
C GLY A 134 7.97 3.22 16.72
N LYS A 135 8.37 1.99 17.08
CA LYS A 135 8.85 0.98 16.11
C LYS A 135 7.68 0.25 15.46
N ARG A 136 7.92 -0.36 14.30
CA ARG A 136 6.90 -1.13 13.58
C ARG A 136 7.00 -2.61 13.85
N ALA A 137 5.86 -3.21 14.17
CA ALA A 137 5.63 -4.64 14.04
C ALA A 137 5.05 -4.94 12.65
N ARG A 138 5.52 -6.02 12.01
CA ARG A 138 5.04 -6.51 10.71
C ARG A 138 4.33 -7.85 10.80
N CYS A 139 4.47 -8.52 11.93
CA CYS A 139 3.87 -9.80 12.23
C CYS A 139 3.83 -10.01 13.75
N ALA A 140 3.14 -11.08 14.17
CA ALA A 140 3.05 -11.51 15.57
C ALA A 140 4.43 -11.62 16.25
N GLY A 141 5.42 -12.22 15.59
CA GLY A 141 6.76 -12.37 16.18
C GLY A 141 7.51 -11.05 16.41
N ASP A 142 7.14 -9.95 15.73
CA ASP A 142 7.68 -8.63 16.07
C ASP A 142 6.99 -8.05 17.33
N VAL A 143 5.72 -8.38 17.55
CA VAL A 143 4.97 -8.02 18.78
C VAL A 143 5.51 -8.81 19.97
N ASP A 144 5.73 -10.11 19.83
CA ASP A 144 6.30 -10.96 20.90
C ASP A 144 7.65 -10.41 21.37
N LYS A 145 8.55 -10.08 20.43
CA LYS A 145 9.85 -9.44 20.74
C LYS A 145 9.70 -8.09 21.43
N PHE A 146 8.68 -7.31 21.07
CA PHE A 146 8.38 -6.05 21.76
C PHE A 146 7.97 -6.33 23.20
N LEU A 147 7.05 -7.26 23.44
CA LEU A 147 6.57 -7.61 24.78
C LEU A 147 7.66 -8.26 25.65
N GLU A 148 8.61 -8.99 25.06
CA GLU A 148 9.79 -9.49 25.76
C GLU A 148 10.72 -8.36 26.22
N ALA A 149 10.92 -7.34 25.38
CA ALA A 149 11.78 -6.20 25.67
C ALA A 149 11.13 -5.14 26.59
N PHE A 150 9.79 -5.05 26.57
CA PHE A 150 8.99 -4.10 27.35
C PHE A 150 7.86 -4.84 28.10
N PRO A 151 8.18 -5.59 29.18
CA PRO A 151 7.21 -6.41 29.90
C PRO A 151 6.04 -5.63 30.51
N GLU A 152 6.18 -4.32 30.74
CA GLU A 152 5.16 -3.40 31.25
C GLU A 152 3.99 -3.12 30.28
N TYR A 153 3.98 -3.77 29.11
CA TYR A 153 2.86 -3.73 28.17
C TYR A 153 2.07 -5.06 28.13
N LYS A 154 2.55 -6.12 28.80
CA LYS A 154 1.93 -7.47 28.72
C LYS A 154 0.54 -7.57 29.36
N ASP A 155 0.19 -6.63 30.22
CA ASP A 155 -1.11 -6.52 30.88
C ASP A 155 -2.19 -5.86 29.99
N ARG A 156 -1.76 -5.05 29.01
CA ARG A 156 -2.64 -4.27 28.12
C ARG A 156 -2.59 -4.64 26.64
N ILE A 157 -1.51 -5.30 26.21
CA ILE A 157 -1.29 -5.68 24.81
C ILE A 157 -0.95 -7.17 24.74
N SER A 158 -1.70 -7.90 23.94
CA SER A 158 -1.45 -9.29 23.58
C SER A 158 -1.19 -9.42 22.08
N THR A 159 -0.36 -10.40 21.70
CA THR A 159 -0.11 -10.74 20.29
C THR A 159 -1.38 -11.10 19.53
N SER A 160 -2.38 -11.66 20.23
CA SER A 160 -3.69 -12.01 19.65
C SER A 160 -4.56 -10.81 19.28
N ASP A 161 -4.26 -9.62 19.81
CA ASP A 161 -5.05 -8.41 19.53
C ASP A 161 -4.71 -7.79 18.17
N PHE A 162 -3.65 -8.29 17.51
CA PHE A 162 -3.18 -7.75 16.24
C PHE A 162 -3.63 -8.59 15.05
N ASN A 163 -4.11 -7.91 14.01
CA ASN A 163 -4.43 -8.54 12.73
C ASN A 163 -3.61 -7.91 11.60
N PHE A 164 -2.69 -8.71 11.03
CA PHE A 164 -1.77 -8.28 9.96
C PHE A 164 -2.33 -8.56 8.55
N ALA A 165 -3.60 -8.92 8.41
CA ALA A 165 -4.21 -9.07 7.09
C ALA A 165 -4.17 -7.73 6.33
N PRO A 166 -3.61 -7.70 5.10
CA PRO A 166 -3.66 -6.51 4.26
C PRO A 166 -5.03 -6.37 3.60
N PRO A 167 -5.51 -5.14 3.38
CA PRO A 167 -6.67 -4.93 2.54
C PRO A 167 -6.37 -5.40 1.12
N LYS A 168 -7.41 -5.91 0.46
CA LYS A 168 -7.34 -6.35 -0.93
C LYS A 168 -7.47 -5.13 -1.84
N ILE A 169 -6.57 -5.04 -2.81
CA ILE A 169 -6.66 -4.03 -3.86
C ILE A 169 -7.74 -4.46 -4.85
N VAL A 170 -8.61 -3.52 -5.20
CA VAL A 170 -9.61 -3.73 -6.24
C VAL A 170 -8.91 -3.59 -7.60
N GLU A 171 -8.70 -4.71 -8.28
CA GLU A 171 -7.80 -4.77 -9.45
C GLU A 171 -8.22 -3.82 -10.59
N GLU A 172 -9.52 -3.63 -10.83
CA GLU A 172 -10.00 -2.76 -11.92
C GLU A 172 -9.56 -1.29 -11.74
N THR A 173 -9.40 -0.85 -10.50
CA THR A 173 -8.99 0.51 -10.14
C THR A 173 -7.49 0.77 -10.28
N VAL A 174 -6.68 -0.28 -10.44
CA VAL A 174 -5.22 -0.19 -10.66
C VAL A 174 -4.78 -0.76 -12.00
N SER A 175 -5.67 -1.41 -12.74
CA SER A 175 -5.39 -2.13 -13.99
C SER A 175 -4.72 -1.27 -15.06
N HIS A 176 -5.03 0.03 -15.10
CA HIS A 176 -4.48 1.00 -16.03
C HIS A 176 -3.11 1.58 -15.59
N ASN A 177 -2.66 1.28 -14.37
CA ASN A 177 -1.40 1.82 -13.84
C ASN A 177 -0.19 1.12 -14.48
N PRO A 178 0.75 1.86 -15.10
CA PRO A 178 1.92 1.27 -15.74
C PRO A 178 2.78 0.38 -14.82
N SER A 179 2.86 0.74 -13.53
CA SER A 179 3.65 -0.03 -12.55
C SER A 179 2.99 -1.37 -12.22
N TRP A 180 1.65 -1.39 -12.16
CA TRP A 180 0.88 -2.63 -11.98
C TRP A 180 1.04 -3.56 -13.20
N ILE A 181 0.88 -3.00 -14.41
CA ILE A 181 1.00 -3.74 -15.67
C ILE A 181 2.40 -4.38 -15.77
N ALA A 182 3.45 -3.59 -15.55
CA ALA A 182 4.83 -4.09 -15.59
C ALA A 182 5.10 -5.18 -14.54
N ALA A 183 4.48 -5.10 -13.36
CA ALA A 183 4.65 -6.09 -12.31
C ALA A 183 3.89 -7.40 -12.58
N LYS A 184 2.68 -7.32 -13.15
CA LYS A 184 1.91 -8.50 -13.58
C LYS A 184 2.62 -9.24 -14.73
N ALA A 185 3.16 -8.52 -15.72
CA ALA A 185 3.95 -9.12 -16.80
C ALA A 185 5.15 -9.92 -16.26
N LYS A 186 5.98 -9.31 -15.40
CA LYS A 186 7.11 -10.00 -14.75
C LYS A 186 6.71 -11.24 -13.96
N LYS A 187 5.51 -11.24 -13.36
CA LYS A 187 5.00 -12.39 -12.60
C LYS A 187 4.58 -13.53 -13.54
N GLN A 188 4.01 -13.20 -14.70
CA GLN A 188 3.65 -14.16 -15.73
C GLN A 188 4.90 -14.82 -16.33
N ASP A 189 5.90 -14.02 -16.73
CA ASP A 189 7.18 -14.54 -17.26
C ASP A 189 7.84 -15.54 -16.31
N LYS A 190 7.78 -15.26 -14.99
CA LYS A 190 8.33 -16.15 -13.95
C LYS A 190 7.52 -17.45 -13.80
N ALA A 191 6.19 -17.38 -13.94
CA ALA A 191 5.33 -18.54 -13.85
C ALA A 191 5.53 -19.48 -15.06
N ASP A 192 5.67 -18.91 -16.25
CA ASP A 192 5.93 -19.64 -17.48
C ASP A 192 7.31 -20.29 -17.46
N ALA A 193 8.34 -19.56 -17.02
CA ALA A 193 9.68 -20.11 -16.83
C ALA A 193 9.71 -21.27 -15.82
N SER A 194 8.96 -21.18 -14.71
CA SER A 194 8.88 -22.25 -13.70
C SER A 194 8.11 -23.48 -14.20
N SER A 195 7.20 -23.30 -15.16
CA SER A 195 6.42 -24.40 -15.74
C SER A 195 7.18 -25.14 -16.83
N ALA A 196 8.11 -24.46 -17.52
CA ALA A 196 8.99 -25.06 -18.53
C ALA A 196 10.14 -25.91 -17.94
N GLN A 197 10.34 -25.90 -16.62
CA GLN A 197 11.39 -26.67 -15.93
C GLN A 197 10.86 -27.95 -15.25
N LYS A 198 9.59 -28.29 -15.44
CA LYS A 198 8.96 -29.54 -14.97
C LYS A 198 8.57 -30.41 -16.15
#